data_AF-A0A2P5K6L9-F1
#
_entry.id   AF-A0A2P5K6L9-F1
#
_cell.length_a   1.000
_cell.length_b   1.000
_cell.length_c   1.000
_cell.angle_alpha   90.00
_cell.angle_beta   90.00
_cell.angle_gamma   90.00
#
_symmetry.space_group_name_H-M   'P 1'
#
loop_
_entity.id
_entity.type
_entity.pdbx_description
1 polymer ?
#
loop_
_entity_poly.entity_id
_entity_poly.type
_entity_poly.pdbx_seq_one_letter_code
_entity_poly.pdbx_strand_id
1 'polypeptide(L)'
;MGNTAPVEGAVSLVVRAFLSIPTSWSLKKQRAAAIGEIKPTKRPDLDNILKAIEDGANGVVWRDDCQITDTRVSKRYGTPRVEVEVRAS
;
A
#
# COMPACT_ATOMS: atom_id res chain seq x y z
N MET A 1 -0.03 20.54 7.56
CA MET A 1 0.62 19.61 6.61
C MET A 1 2.11 19.61 6.93
N GLY A 2 2.78 18.46 6.88
CA GLY A 2 4.15 18.30 7.38
C GLY A 2 5.13 19.27 6.71
N ASN A 3 5.94 19.96 7.52
CA ASN A 3 6.88 20.99 7.07
C ASN A 3 8.23 20.40 6.62
N THR A 4 8.21 19.18 6.08
CA THR A 4 9.40 18.44 5.68
C THR A 4 9.51 18.48 4.17
N ALA A 5 10.68 18.83 3.66
CA ALA A 5 10.93 18.87 2.23
C ALA A 5 10.75 17.47 1.61
N PRO A 6 10.24 17.36 0.37
CA PRO A 6 10.18 16.10 -0.35
C PRO A 6 11.58 15.48 -0.50
N VAL A 7 11.63 14.15 -0.52
CA VAL A 7 12.84 13.38 -0.75
C VAL A 7 13.38 13.66 -2.16
N GLU A 8 14.69 13.84 -2.26
CA GLU A 8 15.43 14.00 -3.51
C GLU A 8 16.16 12.70 -3.88
N GLY A 9 16.40 12.49 -5.17
CA GLY A 9 17.10 11.30 -5.66
C GLY A 9 16.20 10.05 -5.77
N ALA A 10 16.83 8.89 -5.90
CA ALA A 10 16.14 7.62 -6.08
C ALA A 10 15.41 7.18 -4.80
N VAL A 11 14.21 6.65 -4.98
CA VAL A 11 13.31 6.23 -3.90
C VAL A 11 12.92 4.77 -4.08
N SER A 12 12.91 4.01 -2.98
CA SER A 12 12.24 2.71 -2.88
C SER A 12 10.92 2.87 -2.12
N LEU A 13 9.84 2.32 -2.69
CA LEU A 13 8.47 2.45 -2.22
C LEU A 13 7.90 1.08 -1.82
N VAL A 14 7.37 0.96 -0.60
CA VAL A 14 6.61 -0.23 -0.18
C VAL A 14 5.19 0.17 0.20
N VAL A 15 4.21 -0.43 -0.48
CA VAL A 15 2.78 -0.21 -0.24
C VAL A 15 2.12 -1.50 0.24
N ARG A 16 1.46 -1.44 1.40
CA ARG A 16 0.70 -2.55 1.97
C ARG A 16 -0.74 -2.12 2.20
N ALA A 17 -1.65 -2.59 1.36
CA ALA A 17 -3.08 -2.35 1.51
C ALA A 17 -3.72 -3.46 2.35
N PHE A 18 -4.40 -3.07 3.42
CA PHE A 18 -5.19 -3.97 4.26
C PHE A 18 -6.67 -3.76 3.93
N LEU A 19 -7.34 -4.82 3.48
CA LEU A 19 -8.76 -4.84 3.15
C LEU A 19 -9.54 -5.53 4.28
N SER A 20 -10.78 -5.11 4.49
CA SER A 20 -11.66 -5.74 5.47
C SER A 20 -11.89 -7.21 5.18
N ILE A 21 -11.86 -8.03 6.22
CA ILE A 21 -12.28 -9.43 6.16
C ILE A 21 -13.81 -9.45 5.99
N PRO A 22 -14.37 -10.17 5.00
CA PRO A 22 -15.82 -10.26 4.85
C PRO A 22 -16.46 -10.92 6.07
N THR A 23 -17.40 -10.21 6.71
CA THR A 23 -18.10 -10.69 7.91
C THR A 23 -19.00 -11.90 7.62
N SER A 24 -19.43 -12.08 6.37
CA SER A 24 -20.23 -13.21 5.91
C SER A 24 -19.43 -14.52 5.77
N TRP A 25 -18.10 -14.48 5.87
CA TRP A 25 -17.28 -15.69 5.82
C TRP A 25 -17.37 -16.47 7.13
N SER A 26 -17.17 -17.80 7.07
CA SER A 26 -17.07 -18.61 8.28
C SER A 26 -15.90 -18.18 9.17
N LEU A 27 -16.00 -18.39 10.49
CA LEU A 27 -14.93 -18.04 11.43
C LEU A 27 -13.57 -18.67 11.07
N LYS A 28 -13.57 -19.91 10.55
CA LYS A 28 -12.35 -20.57 10.05
C LYS A 28 -11.71 -19.75 8.92
N LYS A 29 -12.51 -19.31 7.95
CA LYS A 29 -12.04 -18.53 6.81
C LYS A 29 -11.61 -17.11 7.21
N GLN A 30 -12.33 -16.50 8.15
CA GLN A 30 -11.93 -15.20 8.72
C GLN A 30 -10.58 -15.29 9.44
N ARG A 31 -10.34 -16.34 10.24
CA ARG A 31 -9.05 -16.59 10.90
C ARG A 31 -7.92 -16.80 9.91
N ALA A 32 -8.12 -17.65 8.89
CA ALA A 32 -7.14 -17.89 7.83
C ALA A 32 -6.81 -16.60 7.05
N ALA A 33 -7.79 -15.73 6.82
CA ALA A 33 -7.57 -14.41 6.23
C ALA A 33 -6.77 -13.48 7.17
N ALA A 34 -7.09 -13.46 8.47
CA ALA A 34 -6.42 -12.62 9.46
C ALA A 34 -4.93 -12.97 9.64
N ILE A 35 -4.57 -14.25 9.56
CA ILE A 35 -3.17 -14.71 9.62
C ILE A 35 -2.48 -14.71 8.23
N GLY A 36 -3.21 -14.34 7.19
CA GLY A 36 -2.66 -14.13 5.85
C GLY A 36 -2.48 -15.38 5.00
N GLU A 37 -3.04 -16.53 5.38
CA GLU A 37 -3.13 -17.74 4.55
C GLU A 37 -4.04 -17.52 3.34
N ILE A 38 -5.14 -16.78 3.53
CA ILE A 38 -6.02 -16.35 2.43
C ILE A 38 -5.65 -14.93 2.04
N LYS A 39 -5.42 -14.69 0.75
CA LYS A 39 -5.15 -13.36 0.20
C LYS A 39 -6.39 -12.73 -0.44
N PRO A 40 -6.56 -11.40 -0.36
CA PRO A 40 -7.61 -10.69 -1.09
C PRO A 40 -7.30 -10.67 -2.59
N THR A 41 -8.17 -11.29 -3.39
CA THR A 41 -8.05 -11.36 -4.85
C THR A 41 -9.05 -10.47 -5.59
N LYS A 42 -9.99 -9.85 -4.86
CA LYS A 42 -10.96 -8.91 -5.43
C LYS A 42 -10.38 -7.51 -5.59
N ARG A 43 -11.10 -6.67 -6.33
CA ARG A 43 -10.82 -5.23 -6.49
C ARG A 43 -10.76 -4.50 -5.13
N PRO A 44 -10.04 -3.37 -5.04
CA PRO A 44 -9.24 -2.74 -6.10
C PRO A 44 -8.00 -3.55 -6.50
N ASP A 45 -7.57 -3.38 -7.74
CA ASP A 45 -6.36 -4.00 -8.29
C ASP A 45 -5.10 -3.36 -7.68
N LEU A 46 -3.98 -4.09 -7.69
CA LEU A 46 -2.74 -3.64 -7.04
C LEU A 46 -2.16 -2.37 -7.68
N ASP A 47 -2.21 -2.28 -8.99
CA ASP A 47 -1.80 -1.13 -9.80
C ASP A 47 -2.65 0.11 -9.51
N ASN A 48 -3.97 -0.06 -9.38
CA ASN A 48 -4.88 1.03 -9.01
C ASN A 48 -4.58 1.59 -7.62
N ILE A 49 -4.23 0.72 -6.66
CA ILE A 49 -3.79 1.15 -5.33
C ILE A 49 -2.46 1.91 -5.43
N LEU A 50 -1.48 1.34 -6.15
CA LEU A 50 -0.16 1.95 -6.32
C LEU A 50 -0.30 3.35 -6.94
N LYS A 51 -1.01 3.46 -8.06
CA LYS A 51 -1.23 4.71 -8.77
C LYS A 51 -1.86 5.78 -7.88
N ALA A 52 -2.86 5.42 -7.07
CA ALA A 52 -3.48 6.37 -6.14
C ALA A 52 -2.52 6.88 -5.06
N ILE A 53 -1.56 6.06 -4.62
CA ILE A 53 -0.51 6.48 -3.70
C ILE A 53 0.53 7.35 -4.42
N GLU A 54 0.94 6.96 -5.63
CA GLU A 54 1.89 7.72 -6.46
C GLU A 54 1.38 9.14 -6.73
N ASP A 55 0.14 9.24 -7.26
CA ASP A 55 -0.52 10.51 -7.56
C ASP A 55 -0.70 11.38 -6.30
N GLY A 56 -1.05 10.77 -5.16
CA GLY A 56 -1.34 11.49 -3.91
C GLY A 56 -0.10 11.95 -3.12
N ALA A 57 1.05 11.30 -3.33
CA ALA A 57 2.30 11.62 -2.65
C ALA A 57 3.26 12.47 -3.51
N ASN A 58 2.96 12.62 -4.81
CA ASN A 58 3.75 13.44 -5.71
C ASN A 58 3.78 14.92 -5.28
N GLY A 59 4.97 15.52 -5.28
CA GLY A 59 5.22 16.87 -4.76
C GLY A 59 5.11 17.02 -3.24
N VAL A 60 4.72 15.97 -2.51
CA VAL A 60 4.56 15.98 -1.05
C VAL A 60 5.65 15.15 -0.36
N VAL A 61 5.83 13.90 -0.81
CA VAL A 61 6.81 12.96 -0.23
C VAL A 61 8.07 12.87 -1.09
N TRP A 62 7.93 12.92 -2.41
CA TRP A 62 8.99 13.07 -3.41
C TRP A 62 8.61 14.21 -4.36
N ARG A 63 9.56 14.72 -5.17
CA ARG A 63 9.28 15.80 -6.11
C ARG A 63 8.52 15.32 -7.34
N ASP A 64 8.91 14.17 -7.87
CA ASP A 64 8.33 13.56 -9.07
C ASP A 64 8.28 12.03 -8.93
N ASP A 65 7.24 11.37 -9.45
CA ASP A 65 7.07 9.92 -9.36
C ASP A 65 8.14 9.15 -10.14
N CYS A 66 8.83 9.79 -11.10
CA CYS A 66 10.00 9.22 -11.77
C CYS A 66 11.16 8.90 -10.81
N GLN A 67 11.15 9.43 -9.58
CA GLN A 67 12.13 9.11 -8.54
C GLN A 67 11.95 7.69 -7.98
N ILE A 68 10.78 7.07 -8.15
CA ILE A 68 10.51 5.71 -7.66
C ILE A 68 11.20 4.71 -8.58
N THR A 69 12.27 4.08 -8.08
CA THR A 69 13.11 3.15 -8.86
C THR A 69 12.92 1.69 -8.44
N ASP A 70 12.36 1.47 -7.25
CA ASP A 70 12.04 0.14 -6.71
C ASP A 70 10.68 0.23 -6.01
N THR A 71 9.77 -0.71 -6.30
CA THR A 71 8.45 -0.74 -5.67
C THR A 71 8.01 -2.14 -5.30
N ARG A 72 7.39 -2.26 -4.11
CA ARG A 72 6.74 -3.48 -3.65
C ARG A 72 5.33 -3.20 -3.16
N VAL A 73 4.35 -3.77 -3.84
CA VAL A 73 2.93 -3.58 -3.53
C VAL A 73 2.31 -4.91 -3.10
N SER A 74 1.48 -4.89 -2.05
CA SER A 74 0.75 -6.08 -1.61
C SER A 74 -0.62 -5.78 -1.03
N LYS A 75 -1.56 -6.72 -1.22
CA LYS A 75 -2.87 -6.71 -0.55
C LYS A 75 -2.93 -7.78 0.53
N ARG A 76 -3.49 -7.43 1.67
CA ARG A 76 -3.70 -8.31 2.84
C ARG A 76 -5.10 -8.10 3.39
N TYR A 77 -5.61 -9.07 4.13
CA TYR A 77 -6.78 -8.86 4.95
C TYR A 77 -6.38 -8.31 6.33
N GLY A 78 -7.22 -7.47 6.93
CA GLY A 78 -7.01 -6.89 8.26
C GLY A 78 -7.90 -5.68 8.51
N THR A 79 -7.58 -4.89 9.54
CA THR A 79 -8.22 -3.59 9.77
C THR A 79 -7.93 -2.67 8.58
N PRO A 80 -8.96 -2.13 7.89
CA PRO A 80 -8.78 -1.41 6.64
C PRO A 80 -7.90 -0.17 6.79
N ARG A 81 -6.82 -0.13 6.00
CA ARG A 81 -5.84 0.97 5.93
C ARG A 81 -4.89 0.73 4.75
N VAL A 82 -4.10 1.75 4.40
CA VAL A 82 -2.93 1.60 3.54
C VAL A 82 -1.72 2.05 4.33
N GLU A 83 -0.69 1.21 4.37
CA GLU A 83 0.61 1.56 4.91
C GLU A 83 1.56 1.85 3.76
N VAL A 84 2.27 2.97 3.85
CA VAL A 84 3.25 3.42 2.87
C VAL A 84 4.58 3.62 3.58
N GLU A 85 5.63 3.01 3.05
CA GLU A 85 7.00 3.14 3.53
C GLU A 85 7.87 3.62 2.37
N VAL A 86 8.65 4.66 2.63
CA VAL A 86 9.49 5.34 1.64
C VAL A 86 10.91 5.37 2.16
N ARG A 87 11.86 4.96 1.34
CA ARG A 87 13.29 4.97 1.66
C ARG A 87 14.05 5.70 0.56
N ALA A 88 14.92 6.62 0.96
CA ALA A 88 15.91 7.20 0.04
C ALA A 88 17.01 6.15 -0.21
N SER A 89 17.40 6.01 -1.47
CA SER A 89 18.47 5.11 -1.92
C SER A 89 19.77 5.85 -2.16
#